data_AF-A0A934HU73-F1
#
_entry.id   AF-A0A934HU73-F1
#
_cell.length_a   1.000
_cell.length_b   1.000
_cell.length_c   1.000
_cell.angle_alpha   90.00
_cell.angle_beta   90.00
_cell.angle_gamma   90.00
#
_symmetry.space_group_name_H-M   'P 1'
#
loop_
_entity.id
_entity.type
_entity.pdbx_description
1 polymer ?
#
loop_
_entity_poly.entity_id
_entity_poly.type
_entity_poly.pdbx_seq_one_letter_code
_entity_poly.pdbx_strand_id
1 'polypeptide(L)'
;MSHNELLLGLGFIVIILIIISFIKKVAKIVIYALIGLLVFFVINAISSNKSPEAVFNSTKSDAVYTKEIYSYTGKIKTAVDNTMKGIENRALPQLKEENKNLHKYLDEVTKLPHGKELDSFHEKYCNYLENIVVTSDTVVKSGDFINGTTKSAEEAKDKINKALDGLTNMKVNP
;
A
#
# COMPACT_ATOMS: atom_id res chain seq x y z
N MET A 1 12.50 17.69 26.33
CA MET A 1 12.23 19.06 25.86
C MET A 1 12.14 19.96 27.07
N SER A 2 13.08 20.88 27.23
CA SER A 2 13.09 21.79 28.37
C SER A 2 12.02 22.89 28.20
N HIS A 3 11.53 23.47 29.31
CA HIS A 3 10.54 24.56 29.29
C HIS A 3 10.97 25.72 28.36
N ASN A 4 12.28 25.95 28.23
CA ASN A 4 12.88 26.96 27.35
C ASN A 4 12.70 26.66 25.86
N GLU A 5 12.80 25.40 25.44
CA GLU A 5 12.64 25.01 24.03
C GLU A 5 11.19 25.19 23.57
N LEU A 6 10.24 24.94 24.47
CA LEU A 6 8.80 25.10 24.24
C LEU A 6 8.41 26.59 24.15
N LEU A 7 8.97 27.43 25.03
CA LEU A 7 8.79 28.88 25.00
C LEU A 7 9.43 29.53 23.76
N LEU A 8 10.60 29.08 23.33
CA LEU A 8 11.24 29.54 22.11
C LEU A 8 10.42 29.18 20.86
N GLY A 9 9.87 27.96 20.80
CA GLY A 9 8.98 27.54 19.72
C GLY A 9 7.71 28.38 19.64
N LEU A 10 7.07 28.66 20.78
CA LEU A 10 5.89 29.52 20.85
C LEU A 10 6.18 30.97 20.43
N GLY A 11 7.31 31.53 20.86
CA GLY A 11 7.73 32.89 20.50
C GLY A 11 7.93 33.06 18.99
N PHE A 12 8.53 32.06 18.33
CA PHE A 12 8.74 32.08 16.88
C PHE A 12 7.42 32.06 16.09
N ILE A 13 6.44 31.28 16.56
CA ILE A 13 5.10 31.20 15.95
C ILE A 13 4.39 32.56 16.01
N VAL A 14 4.46 33.26 17.15
CA VAL A 14 3.82 34.58 17.32
C VAL A 14 4.40 35.62 16.36
N ILE A 15 5.72 35.66 16.19
CA ILE A 15 6.38 36.61 15.27
C ILE A 15 5.91 36.38 13.81
N ILE A 16 5.80 35.12 13.40
CA ILE A 16 5.33 34.76 12.06
C ILE A 16 3.87 35.23 11.86
N LEU A 17 2.99 35.01 12.84
CA LEU A 17 1.58 35.46 12.78
C LEU A 17 1.46 36.98 12.61
N ILE A 18 2.32 37.76 13.27
CA ILE A 18 2.35 39.23 13.14
C ILE A 18 2.70 39.65 11.71
N ILE A 19 3.72 39.06 11.10
CA ILE A 19 4.16 39.40 9.72
C ILE A 19 3.04 39.12 8.70
N ILE A 20 2.29 38.03 8.87
CA ILE A 20 1.22 37.60 7.97
C ILE A 20 0.00 38.53 8.05
N SER A 21 -0.18 39.19 9.19
CA SER A 21 -1.29 40.11 9.44
C SER A 21 -1.33 41.29 8.47
N PHE A 22 -0.21 41.61 7.80
CA PHE A 22 -0.11 42.71 6.83
C PHE A 22 -0.39 42.30 5.37
N ILE A 23 -0.61 41.02 5.09
CA ILE A 23 -0.76 40.49 3.72
C ILE A 23 -2.24 40.54 3.25
N LYS A 24 -2.49 40.63 1.92
CA LYS A 24 -3.85 40.61 1.33
C LYS A 24 -4.65 39.37 1.78
N LYS A 25 -5.97 39.52 1.95
CA LYS A 25 -6.88 38.51 2.55
C LYS A 25 -6.76 37.09 1.98
N VAL A 26 -6.59 36.93 0.67
CA VAL A 26 -6.43 35.62 0.01
C VAL A 26 -5.05 35.01 0.30
N ALA A 27 -4.00 35.82 0.26
CA ALA A 27 -2.64 35.35 0.54
C ALA A 27 -2.45 34.98 2.02
N LYS A 28 -3.17 35.61 2.96
CA LYS A 28 -3.21 35.18 4.37
C LYS A 28 -3.65 33.73 4.55
N ILE A 29 -4.72 33.32 3.87
CA ILE A 29 -5.26 31.95 3.97
C ILE A 29 -4.24 30.94 3.45
N VAL A 30 -3.62 31.23 2.31
CA VAL A 30 -2.58 30.38 1.72
C VAL A 30 -1.38 30.24 2.67
N ILE A 31 -0.95 31.34 3.29
CA ILE A 31 0.19 31.30 4.22
C ILE A 31 -0.16 30.55 5.50
N TYR A 32 -1.36 30.71 6.05
CA TYR A 32 -1.80 29.93 7.21
C TYR A 32 -1.87 28.44 6.89
N ALA A 33 -2.32 28.05 5.69
CA ALA A 33 -2.30 26.66 5.25
C ALA A 33 -0.86 26.12 5.15
N LEU A 34 0.08 26.90 4.60
CA LEU A 34 1.50 26.52 4.53
C LEU A 34 2.15 26.38 5.90
N ILE A 35 1.81 27.24 6.86
CA ILE A 35 2.30 27.13 8.25
C ILE A 35 1.73 25.92 8.95
N GLY A 36 0.43 25.65 8.78
CA GLY A 36 -0.18 24.43 9.31
C GLY A 36 0.50 23.18 8.77
N LEU A 37 0.79 23.16 7.46
CA LEU A 37 1.54 22.09 6.81
C LEU A 37 2.97 21.95 7.39
N LEU A 38 3.66 23.06 7.59
CA LEU A 38 5.02 23.08 8.15
C LEU A 38 5.04 22.60 9.60
N VAL A 39 4.09 23.05 10.43
CA VAL A 39 3.93 22.58 11.81
C VAL A 39 3.65 21.08 11.86
N PHE A 40 2.78 20.57 10.97
CA PHE A 40 2.53 19.13 10.86
C PHE A 40 3.82 18.33 10.57
N PHE A 41 4.61 18.76 9.58
CA PHE A 41 5.88 18.09 9.26
C PHE A 41 6.90 18.17 10.41
N VAL A 42 6.99 19.31 11.09
CA VAL A 42 7.92 19.48 12.22
C VAL A 42 7.51 18.61 13.41
N ILE A 43 6.22 18.53 13.74
CA ILE A 43 5.73 17.66 14.82
C ILE A 43 6.04 16.20 14.50
N ASN A 44 5.75 15.74 13.28
CA ASN A 44 6.02 14.37 12.86
C ASN A 44 7.52 14.05 12.78
N ALA A 45 8.33 15.03 12.39
CA ALA A 45 9.79 14.91 12.39
C ALA A 45 10.33 14.69 13.81
N ILE A 46 9.83 15.45 14.78
CA ILE A 46 10.18 15.31 16.20
C ILE A 46 9.72 13.95 16.74
N SER A 47 8.47 13.56 16.50
CA SER A 47 7.92 12.28 17.01
C SER A 47 8.63 11.06 16.42
N SER A 48 9.09 11.17 15.17
CA SER A 48 9.73 10.07 14.43
C SER A 48 11.26 10.13 14.46
N ASN A 49 11.86 11.11 15.16
CA ASN A 49 13.30 11.36 15.20
C ASN A 49 13.96 11.44 13.79
N LYS A 50 13.24 12.06 12.84
CA LYS A 50 13.64 12.26 11.43
C LYS A 50 13.73 13.75 11.14
N SER A 51 14.41 14.15 10.07
CA SER A 51 14.33 15.55 9.60
C SER A 51 12.97 15.82 8.95
N PRO A 52 12.45 17.07 8.96
CA PRO A 52 11.21 17.43 8.26
C PRO A 52 11.24 17.08 6.76
N GLU A 53 12.40 17.21 6.12
CA GLU A 53 12.61 16.82 4.73
C GLU A 53 12.46 15.30 4.53
N ALA A 54 13.00 14.49 5.46
CA ALA A 54 12.83 13.04 5.41
C ALA A 54 11.36 12.62 5.58
N VAL A 55 10.60 13.31 6.44
CA VAL A 55 9.15 13.07 6.60
C VAL A 55 8.37 13.48 5.35
N PHE A 56 8.75 14.60 4.71
CA PHE A 56 8.14 15.02 3.44
C PHE A 56 8.39 13.99 2.33
N ASN A 57 9.64 13.52 2.20
CA ASN A 57 10.01 12.52 1.19
C ASN A 57 9.34 11.17 1.45
N SER A 58 9.22 10.72 2.71
CA SER A 58 8.49 9.50 3.04
C SER A 58 7.01 9.64 2.71
N THR A 59 6.37 10.75 3.09
CA THR A 59 4.95 11.02 2.78
C THR A 59 4.69 10.97 1.27
N LYS A 60 5.61 11.52 0.46
CA LYS A 60 5.53 11.45 -1.01
C LYS A 60 5.67 10.01 -1.50
N SER A 61 6.64 9.26 -0.99
CA SER A 61 6.83 7.84 -1.33
C SER A 61 5.60 7.02 -0.97
N ASP A 62 5.03 7.23 0.21
CA ASP A 62 3.86 6.52 0.73
C ASP A 62 2.61 6.79 -0.10
N ALA A 63 2.46 8.01 -0.60
CA ALA A 63 1.37 8.38 -1.51
C ALA A 63 1.49 7.66 -2.87
N VAL A 64 2.71 7.57 -3.42
CA VAL A 64 2.97 6.81 -4.66
C VAL A 64 2.73 5.32 -4.42
N TYR A 65 3.29 4.77 -3.35
CA TYR A 65 3.11 3.39 -2.93
C TYR A 65 1.63 3.01 -2.82
N THR A 66 0.82 3.81 -2.10
CA THR A 66 -0.60 3.52 -1.89
C THR A 66 -1.36 3.48 -3.22
N LYS A 67 -1.02 4.39 -4.14
CA LYS A 67 -1.60 4.40 -5.49
C LYS A 67 -1.20 3.16 -6.30
N GLU A 68 0.05 2.74 -6.21
CA GLU A 68 0.55 1.55 -6.89
C GLU A 68 -0.07 0.27 -6.32
N ILE A 69 -0.15 0.13 -5.00
CA ILE A 69 -0.85 -0.97 -4.34
C ILE A 69 -2.32 -1.06 -4.78
N TYR A 70 -3.03 0.07 -4.88
CA TYR A 70 -4.39 0.08 -5.39
C TYR A 70 -4.47 -0.44 -6.84
N SER A 71 -3.53 -0.01 -7.70
CA SER A 71 -3.45 -0.49 -9.08
C SER A 71 -3.15 -1.99 -9.16
N TYR A 72 -2.16 -2.48 -8.40
CA TYR A 72 -1.82 -3.90 -8.36
C TYR A 72 -2.97 -4.75 -7.82
N THR A 73 -3.67 -4.28 -6.79
CA THR A 73 -4.85 -4.96 -6.24
C THR A 73 -5.90 -5.19 -7.33
N GLY A 74 -6.14 -4.20 -8.20
CA GLY A 74 -7.02 -4.35 -9.35
C GLY A 74 -6.53 -5.42 -10.35
N LYS A 75 -5.24 -5.39 -10.71
CA LYS A 75 -4.63 -6.38 -11.62
C LYS A 75 -4.66 -7.81 -11.06
N ILE A 76 -4.35 -7.95 -9.77
CA ILE A 76 -4.37 -9.23 -9.05
C ILE A 76 -5.79 -9.80 -9.03
N LYS A 77 -6.79 -8.96 -8.71
CA LYS A 77 -8.19 -9.38 -8.78
C LYS A 77 -8.56 -9.90 -10.17
N THR A 78 -8.19 -9.20 -11.23
CA THR A 78 -8.44 -9.66 -12.61
C THR A 78 -7.74 -10.99 -12.91
N ALA A 79 -6.47 -11.15 -12.54
CA ALA A 79 -5.74 -12.40 -12.74
C ALA A 79 -6.34 -13.57 -11.93
N VAL A 80 -6.81 -13.31 -10.70
CA VAL A 80 -7.53 -14.28 -9.89
C VAL A 80 -8.86 -14.67 -10.55
N ASP A 81 -9.68 -13.71 -10.98
CA ASP A 81 -10.95 -13.97 -11.66
C ASP A 81 -10.74 -14.82 -12.93
N ASN A 82 -9.68 -14.53 -13.69
CA ASN A 82 -9.29 -15.32 -14.86
C ASN A 82 -8.75 -16.70 -14.47
N THR A 83 -8.05 -16.83 -13.35
CA THR A 83 -7.63 -18.13 -12.80
C THR A 83 -8.86 -18.97 -12.45
N MET A 84 -9.87 -18.40 -11.81
CA MET A 84 -11.13 -19.09 -11.48
C MET A 84 -11.83 -19.62 -12.73
N LYS A 85 -11.96 -18.77 -13.76
CA LYS A 85 -12.51 -19.18 -15.07
C LYS A 85 -11.67 -20.27 -15.73
N GLY A 86 -10.34 -20.17 -15.62
CA GLY A 86 -9.41 -21.18 -16.13
C GLY A 86 -9.61 -22.54 -15.44
N ILE A 87 -9.86 -22.55 -14.13
CA ILE A 87 -10.18 -23.77 -13.38
C ILE A 87 -11.50 -24.38 -13.87
N GLU A 88 -12.55 -23.56 -14.00
CA GLU A 88 -13.90 -23.99 -14.43
C GLU A 88 -13.89 -24.58 -15.84
N ASN A 89 -13.21 -23.90 -16.75
CA ASN A 89 -13.11 -24.30 -18.15
C ASN A 89 -12.01 -25.34 -18.39
N ARG A 90 -11.28 -25.78 -17.34
CA ARG A 90 -10.11 -26.67 -17.42
C ARG A 90 -9.08 -26.18 -18.46
N ALA A 91 -8.90 -24.87 -18.54
CA ALA A 91 -8.08 -24.21 -19.55
C ALA A 91 -6.64 -24.04 -19.02
N LEU A 92 -5.83 -25.09 -19.12
CA LEU A 92 -4.43 -25.07 -18.68
C LEU A 92 -3.59 -23.91 -19.27
N PRO A 93 -3.73 -23.51 -20.55
CA PRO A 93 -3.00 -22.36 -21.09
C PRO A 93 -3.33 -21.06 -20.36
N GLN A 94 -4.61 -20.82 -20.04
CA GLN A 94 -5.05 -19.64 -19.31
C GLN A 94 -4.50 -19.67 -17.87
N LEU A 95 -4.53 -20.82 -17.21
CA LEU A 95 -3.98 -20.98 -15.86
C LEU A 95 -2.49 -20.67 -15.81
N LYS A 96 -1.71 -21.13 -16.80
CA LYS A 96 -0.28 -20.84 -16.89
C LYS A 96 0.01 -19.35 -17.12
N GLU A 97 -0.78 -18.70 -17.96
CA GLU A 97 -0.59 -17.27 -18.24
C GLU A 97 -0.91 -16.42 -17.01
N GLU A 98 -2.04 -16.69 -16.34
CA GLU A 98 -2.41 -15.92 -15.15
C GLU A 98 -1.49 -16.20 -13.96
N ASN A 99 -1.01 -17.44 -13.82
CA ASN A 99 0.03 -17.77 -12.86
C ASN A 99 1.30 -16.94 -13.09
N LYS A 100 1.78 -16.85 -14.33
CA LYS A 100 2.93 -16.01 -14.69
C LYS A 100 2.68 -14.53 -14.38
N ASN A 101 1.47 -14.03 -14.64
CA ASN A 101 1.10 -12.66 -14.27
C ASN A 101 1.15 -12.44 -12.76
N LEU A 102 0.63 -13.39 -11.96
CA LEU A 102 0.65 -13.31 -10.50
C LEU A 102 2.08 -13.30 -9.94
N HIS A 103 2.98 -14.15 -10.46
CA HIS A 103 4.42 -14.11 -10.11
C HIS A 103 5.06 -12.77 -10.44
N LYS A 104 4.77 -12.23 -11.63
CA LYS A 104 5.26 -10.90 -12.03
C LYS A 104 4.76 -9.82 -11.07
N TYR A 105 3.48 -9.84 -10.69
CA TYR A 105 2.93 -8.86 -9.75
C TYR A 105 3.57 -8.99 -8.36
N LEU A 106 3.82 -10.21 -7.87
CA LEU A 106 4.52 -10.41 -6.60
C LEU A 106 5.95 -9.83 -6.64
N ASP A 107 6.69 -10.09 -7.71
CA ASP A 107 8.05 -9.56 -7.89
C ASP A 107 8.08 -8.03 -7.98
N GLU A 108 7.11 -7.43 -8.67
CA GLU A 108 7.01 -5.96 -8.78
C GLU A 108 6.56 -5.33 -7.45
N VAL A 109 5.56 -5.91 -6.78
CA VAL A 109 5.03 -5.39 -5.51
C VAL A 109 6.09 -5.42 -4.42
N THR A 110 6.81 -6.54 -4.23
CA THR A 110 7.82 -6.71 -3.17
C THR A 110 8.98 -5.69 -3.24
N LYS A 111 9.14 -5.01 -4.38
CA LYS A 111 10.17 -3.99 -4.62
C LYS A 111 9.66 -2.57 -4.51
N LEU A 112 8.38 -2.35 -4.22
CA LEU A 112 7.79 -1.02 -4.18
C LEU A 112 8.37 -0.20 -3.01
N PRO A 113 8.86 1.02 -3.26
CA PRO A 113 9.43 1.86 -2.20
C PRO A 113 8.33 2.40 -1.28
N HIS A 114 8.51 2.20 0.02
CA HIS A 114 7.59 2.67 1.05
C HIS A 114 8.35 3.11 2.31
N GLY A 115 7.72 3.98 3.10
CA GLY A 115 8.18 4.34 4.43
C GLY A 115 8.03 3.19 5.42
N LYS A 116 8.86 3.22 6.47
CA LYS A 116 8.88 2.19 7.53
C LYS A 116 7.53 2.01 8.22
N GLU A 117 6.75 3.08 8.27
CA GLU A 117 5.40 3.12 8.82
C GLU A 117 4.45 2.15 8.09
N LEU A 118 4.77 1.78 6.84
CA LEU A 118 3.99 0.87 6.01
C LEU A 118 4.58 -0.55 5.94
N ASP A 119 5.72 -0.84 6.57
CA ASP A 119 6.38 -2.16 6.49
C ASP A 119 5.42 -3.30 6.86
N SER A 120 4.68 -3.18 7.97
CA SER A 120 3.74 -4.22 8.41
C SER A 120 2.56 -4.39 7.45
N PHE A 121 2.09 -3.30 6.84
CA PHE A 121 1.06 -3.38 5.81
C PHE A 121 1.62 -4.07 4.56
N HIS A 122 2.82 -3.68 4.14
CA HIS A 122 3.49 -4.22 2.96
C HIS A 122 3.77 -5.72 3.07
N GLU A 123 4.31 -6.16 4.20
CA GLU A 123 4.60 -7.56 4.48
C GLU A 123 3.32 -8.41 4.44
N LYS A 124 2.25 -7.96 5.10
CA LYS A 124 0.96 -8.65 5.07
C LYS A 124 0.37 -8.71 3.65
N TYR A 125 0.47 -7.62 2.89
CA TYR A 125 0.02 -7.58 1.51
C TYR A 125 0.77 -8.61 0.65
N CYS A 126 2.10 -8.64 0.76
CA CYS A 126 2.95 -9.60 0.05
C CYS A 126 2.63 -11.04 0.47
N ASN A 127 2.40 -11.30 1.76
CA ASN A 127 2.02 -12.63 2.24
C ASN A 127 0.69 -13.12 1.65
N TYR A 128 -0.32 -12.25 1.52
CA TYR A 128 -1.57 -12.63 0.84
C TYR A 128 -1.34 -12.93 -0.64
N LEU A 129 -0.57 -12.09 -1.33
CA LEU A 129 -0.24 -12.30 -2.74
C LEU A 129 0.60 -13.56 -2.97
N GLU A 130 1.57 -13.85 -2.11
CA GLU A 130 2.35 -15.08 -2.14
C GLU A 130 1.46 -16.31 -1.96
N ASN A 131 0.51 -16.27 -1.02
CA ASN A 131 -0.46 -17.36 -0.85
C ASN A 131 -1.32 -17.59 -2.11
N ILE A 132 -1.71 -16.52 -2.82
CA ILE A 132 -2.40 -16.61 -4.11
C ILE A 132 -1.49 -17.28 -5.15
N VAL A 133 -0.24 -16.84 -5.26
CA VAL A 133 0.76 -17.36 -6.21
C VAL A 133 1.04 -18.85 -5.96
N VAL A 134 1.34 -19.24 -4.73
CA VAL A 134 1.63 -20.64 -4.36
C VAL A 134 0.42 -21.55 -4.58
N THR A 135 -0.79 -21.06 -4.29
CA THR A 135 -2.01 -21.82 -4.57
C THR A 135 -2.23 -21.94 -6.08
N SER A 136 -1.98 -20.88 -6.85
CA SER A 136 -2.02 -20.91 -8.32
C SER A 136 -0.99 -21.88 -8.91
N ASP A 137 0.22 -21.95 -8.36
CA ASP A 137 1.24 -22.93 -8.77
C ASP A 137 0.74 -24.37 -8.59
N THR A 138 0.06 -24.62 -7.48
CA THR A 138 -0.53 -25.92 -7.19
C THR A 138 -1.61 -26.26 -8.22
N VAL A 139 -2.46 -25.29 -8.58
CA VAL A 139 -3.49 -25.47 -9.62
C VAL A 139 -2.87 -25.77 -10.99
N VAL A 140 -1.83 -25.05 -11.39
CA VAL A 140 -1.14 -25.29 -12.67
C VAL A 140 -0.45 -26.67 -12.69
N LYS A 141 0.19 -27.08 -11.59
CA LYS A 141 0.86 -28.39 -11.47
C LYS A 141 -0.15 -29.54 -11.45
N SER A 142 -1.29 -29.35 -10.79
CA SER A 142 -2.39 -30.32 -10.73
C SER A 142 -3.29 -30.32 -11.97
N GLY A 143 -2.99 -29.45 -12.95
CA GLY A 143 -3.82 -29.18 -14.13
C GLY A 143 -3.90 -30.31 -15.17
N ASP A 144 -3.46 -31.51 -14.83
CA ASP A 144 -3.80 -32.74 -15.56
C ASP A 144 -5.22 -33.18 -15.14
N PHE A 145 -6.22 -32.37 -15.51
CA PHE A 145 -7.63 -32.49 -15.10
C PHE A 145 -8.38 -33.72 -15.67
N ILE A 146 -7.64 -34.72 -16.16
CA ILE A 146 -8.16 -35.90 -16.86
C ILE A 146 -8.74 -36.92 -15.87
N ASN A 147 -8.27 -36.97 -14.61
CA ASN A 147 -8.71 -37.96 -13.62
C ASN A 147 -9.08 -37.33 -12.25
N GLY A 148 -10.33 -36.89 -12.06
CA GLY A 148 -10.98 -36.82 -10.73
C GLY A 148 -10.76 -35.58 -9.84
N THR A 149 -10.28 -34.46 -10.36
CA THR A 149 -9.77 -33.29 -9.59
C THR A 149 -10.79 -32.24 -9.12
N THR A 150 -12.08 -32.55 -8.97
CA THR A 150 -13.08 -31.53 -8.56
C THR A 150 -12.83 -30.98 -7.16
N LYS A 151 -12.49 -31.82 -6.17
CA LYS A 151 -12.25 -31.38 -4.78
C LYS A 151 -11.01 -30.50 -4.62
N SER A 152 -9.91 -30.85 -5.30
CA SER A 152 -8.67 -30.05 -5.24
C SER A 152 -8.82 -28.68 -5.93
N ALA A 153 -9.66 -28.60 -6.96
CA ALA A 153 -9.99 -27.34 -7.61
C ALA A 153 -10.81 -26.43 -6.69
N GLU A 154 -11.86 -26.97 -6.06
CA GLU A 154 -12.71 -26.24 -5.09
C GLU A 154 -11.88 -25.68 -3.93
N GLU A 155 -11.03 -26.52 -3.31
CA GLU A 155 -10.16 -26.11 -2.20
C GLU A 155 -9.17 -25.01 -2.60
N ALA A 156 -8.67 -25.04 -3.85
CA ALA A 156 -7.80 -24.00 -4.37
C ALA A 156 -8.55 -22.69 -4.61
N LYS A 157 -9.79 -22.74 -5.13
CA LYS A 157 -10.64 -21.56 -5.28
C LYS A 157 -10.88 -20.89 -3.93
N ASP A 158 -11.26 -21.65 -2.93
CA ASP A 158 -11.51 -21.13 -1.58
C ASP A 158 -10.27 -20.47 -0.97
N LYS A 159 -9.10 -21.09 -1.10
CA LYS A 159 -7.83 -20.53 -0.62
C LYS A 159 -7.45 -19.23 -1.33
N ILE A 160 -7.58 -19.19 -2.66
CA ILE A 160 -7.30 -17.98 -3.44
C ILE A 160 -8.29 -16.87 -3.08
N ASN A 161 -9.58 -17.17 -2.99
CA ASN A 161 -10.60 -16.18 -2.62
C ASN A 161 -10.37 -15.64 -1.22
N LYS A 162 -10.06 -16.49 -0.24
CA LYS A 162 -9.74 -16.06 1.13
C LYS A 162 -8.51 -15.15 1.17
N ALA A 163 -7.47 -15.46 0.40
CA ALA A 163 -6.28 -14.62 0.32
C ALA A 163 -6.57 -13.29 -0.40
N LEU A 164 -7.38 -13.30 -1.46
CA LEU A 164 -7.81 -12.09 -2.18
C LEU A 164 -8.69 -11.20 -1.28
N ASP A 165 -9.61 -11.78 -0.52
CA ASP A 165 -10.42 -11.06 0.47
C ASP A 165 -9.52 -10.42 1.54
N GLY A 166 -8.51 -11.16 2.01
CA GLY A 166 -7.50 -10.63 2.92
C GLY A 166 -6.79 -9.40 2.36
N LEU A 167 -6.35 -9.48 1.09
CA LEU A 167 -5.66 -8.42 0.38
C LEU A 167 -6.54 -7.18 0.14
N THR A 168 -7.78 -7.38 -0.31
CA THR A 168 -8.72 -6.28 -0.65
C THR A 168 -9.29 -5.58 0.57
N ASN A 169 -9.43 -6.26 1.70
CA ASN A 169 -9.96 -5.70 2.94
C ASN A 169 -8.88 -5.16 3.88
N MET A 170 -7.61 -5.14 3.46
CA MET A 170 -6.53 -4.57 4.26
C MET A 170 -6.78 -3.08 4.50
N LYS A 171 -6.69 -2.68 5.77
CA LYS A 171 -6.66 -1.28 6.18
C LYS A 171 -5.24 -0.93 6.60
N VAL A 172 -4.79 0.24 6.19
CA VAL A 172 -3.61 0.87 6.80
C VAL A 172 -4.02 1.21 8.22
N ASN A 173 -3.45 0.53 9.22
CA ASN A 173 -3.64 0.95 10.60
C ASN A 173 -2.84 2.25 10.79
N PRO A 174 -3.51 3.37 11.14
CA PRO A 174 -2.86 4.64 11.39
C PRO A 174 -1.99 4.62 12.65
#